data_AF-A0A4Z1BFB7-F1
#
_entry.id   AF-A0A4Z1BFB7-F1
#
_cell.length_a   1.000
_cell.length_b   1.000
_cell.length_c   1.000
_cell.angle_alpha   90.00
_cell.angle_beta   90.00
_cell.angle_gamma   90.00
#
_symmetry.space_group_name_H-M   'P 1'
#
loop_
_entity.id
_entity.type
_entity.pdbx_description
1 polymer ?
#
loop_
_entity_poly.entity_id
_entity_poly.type
_entity_poly.pdbx_seq_one_letter_code
_entity_poly.pdbx_strand_id
1 'polypeptide(L)' 'MTRKVFLIDIYGKPHNFVCPPWRVVQIRDGVKATEVQLTNGRTTPTYKVKECSDDVRRRFSLA' A
#
# COMPACT_ATOMS: atom_id res chain seq x y z
N MET A 1 13.20 -9.33 -9.53
CA MET A 1 13.29 -9.83 -8.13
C MET A 1 11.97 -9.55 -7.42
N THR A 2 11.51 -10.45 -6.55
CA THR A 2 10.30 -10.24 -5.74
C THR A 2 10.63 -9.43 -4.49
N ARG A 3 9.86 -8.38 -4.22
CA ARG A 3 10.00 -7.49 -3.06
C ARG A 3 8.82 -7.65 -2.12
N LYS A 4 9.08 -7.67 -0.81
CA LYS A 4 8.02 -7.59 0.21
C LYS A 4 7.83 -6.14 0.62
N VAL A 5 6.59 -5.66 0.54
CA VAL A 5 6.16 -4.36 1.03
C VAL A 5 5.26 -4.60 2.24
N PHE A 6 5.59 -3.89 3.32
CA PHE A 6 4.86 -3.93 4.58
C PHE A 6 4.12 -2.62 4.72
N LEU A 7 2.84 -2.67 5.07
CA LEU A 7 2.02 -1.53 5.46
C LEU A 7 1.33 -1.84 6.79
N ILE A 8 1.09 -0.83 7.62
CA ILE A 8 0.39 -0.99 8.89
C ILE A 8 -0.95 -0.28 8.79
N ASP A 9 -2.04 -1.02 8.99
CA ASP A 9 -3.37 -0.43 8.98
C ASP A 9 -3.57 0.54 10.16
N ILE A 10 -4.64 1.34 10.09
CA ILE A 10 -4.99 2.29 11.15
C ILE A 10 -5.27 1.64 12.52
N TYR A 11 -5.56 0.34 12.55
CA TYR A 11 -5.77 -0.45 13.76
C TYR A 11 -4.47 -1.10 14.29
N GLY A 12 -3.34 -0.90 13.60
CA GLY A 12 -2.04 -1.49 13.96
C GLY A 12 -1.79 -2.89 13.40
N LYS A 13 -2.67 -3.40 12.52
CA LYS A 13 -2.50 -4.70 11.89
C LYS A 13 -1.55 -4.61 10.68
N PRO A 14 -0.53 -5.47 10.60
CA PRO A 14 0.37 -5.48 9.46
C PRO A 14 -0.25 -6.15 8.23
N HIS A 15 -0.04 -5.55 7.06
CA HIS A 15 -0.34 -6.10 5.74
C HIS A 15 0.95 -6.30 4.94
N ASN A 16 1.06 -7.49 4.32
CA ASN A 16 2.22 -7.91 3.56
C ASN A 16 1.86 -8.07 2.08
N PHE A 17 2.59 -7.38 1.21
CA PHE A 17 2.37 -7.42 -0.24
C PHE A 17 3.65 -7.83 -0.96
N VAL A 18 3.53 -8.78 -1.89
CA VAL A 18 4.66 -9.20 -2.73
C VAL A 18 4.56 -8.52 -4.09
N CYS A 19 5.57 -7.70 -4.42
CA CYS A 19 5.64 -6.93 -5.65
C CYS A 19 6.73 -7.52 -6.56
N PRO A 20 6.44 -7.82 -7.83
CA PRO A 20 5.11 -7.99 -8.45
C PRO A 20 4.33 -9.21 -7.88
N PRO A 21 2.98 -9.29 -8.08
CA PRO A 21 2.15 -8.46 -8.95
C PRO A 21 1.53 -7.23 -8.29
N TRP A 22 1.62 -7.06 -6.97
CA TRP A 22 0.97 -5.94 -6.30
C TRP A 22 1.53 -4.59 -6.75
N ARG A 23 0.64 -3.66 -7.09
CA ARG A 23 0.94 -2.30 -7.56
C ARG A 23 -0.03 -1.31 -6.96
N VAL A 24 0.43 -0.08 -6.74
CA VAL A 24 -0.42 1.03 -6.32
C VAL A 24 -1.24 1.53 -7.51
N VAL A 25 -2.55 1.60 -7.34
CA VAL A 25 -3.49 2.22 -8.30
C VAL A 25 -3.74 3.67 -7.92
N GLN A 26 -4.07 3.91 -6.65
CA GLN A 26 -4.39 5.23 -6.14
C GLN A 26 -3.95 5.35 -4.68
N ILE A 27 -3.51 6.55 -4.29
CA ILE A 27 -3.30 6.91 -2.89
C ILE A 27 -4.07 8.21 -2.62
N ARG A 28 -4.81 8.26 -1.52
CA ARG A 28 -5.50 9.45 -1.02
C ARG A 28 -5.09 9.70 0.42
N ASP A 29 -4.52 10.86 0.68
CA ASP A 29 -4.26 11.30 2.05
C ASP A 29 -5.55 11.84 2.66
N GLY A 30 -5.99 11.23 3.75
CA GLY A 30 -7.11 11.69 4.55
C GLY A 30 -6.66 12.23 5.91
N VAL A 31 -7.52 13.01 6.56
CA VAL A 31 -7.22 13.66 7.86
C VAL A 31 -6.83 12.65 8.96
N LYS A 32 -7.33 11.41 8.89
CA LYS A 32 -7.09 10.37 9.91
C LYS A 32 -6.28 9.17 9.40
N ALA A 33 -6.14 9.03 8.09
CA ALA A 33 -5.62 7.81 7.47
C ALA A 33 -5.26 8.06 6.01
N THR A 34 -4.27 7.34 5.52
CA THR A 34 -3.98 7.25 4.09
C THR A 34 -4.75 6.08 3.50
N GLU A 35 -5.55 6.33 2.47
CA GLU A 35 -6.23 5.27 1.72
C GLU A 35 -5.37 4.87 0.53
N VAL A 36 -4.96 3.60 0.48
CA VAL A 36 -4.12 3.02 -0.57
C VAL A 36 -4.91 1.96 -1.31
N GLN A 37 -5.17 2.20 -2.59
CA GLN A 37 -5.76 1.21 -3.47
C GLN A 37 -4.65 0.43 -4.17
N LEU A 38 -4.63 -0.89 -3.98
CA LEU A 38 -3.64 -1.80 -4.56
C LEU A 38 -4.31 -2.76 -5.52
N THR A 39 -3.63 -3.12 -6.60
CA THR A 39 -4.08 -4.17 -7.53
C THR A 39 -3.01 -5.23 -7.73
N ASN A 40 -3.43 -6.48 -7.91
CA ASN A 40 -2.58 -7.59 -8.36
C ASN A 40 -2.96 -8.09 -9.78
N GLY A 41 -3.83 -7.36 -10.48
CA GLY A 41 -4.38 -7.76 -11.78
C GLY A 41 -5.63 -8.67 -11.72
N ARG A 42 -6.01 -9.16 -10.53
CA ARG A 42 -7.25 -9.93 -10.30
C ARG A 42 -8.23 -9.21 -9.38
N THR A 43 -7.70 -8.60 -8.31
CA THR A 43 -8.46 -7.85 -7.33
C THR A 43 -7.83 -6.48 -7.11
N THR A 44 -8.66 -5.51 -6.71
CA THR A 44 -8.22 -4.14 -6.45
C THR A 44 -8.74 -3.63 -5.09
N PRO A 45 -8.27 -4.22 -3.96
CA PRO A 45 -8.66 -3.79 -2.63
C PRO A 45 -8.12 -2.39 -2.24
N THR A 46 -8.83 -1.76 -1.32
CA THR A 46 -8.42 -0.48 -0.69
C THR A 46 -8.08 -0.71 0.78
N TYR A 47 -6.94 -0.17 1.22
CA TYR A 47 -6.42 -0.27 2.58
C TYR A 47 -6.33 1.10 3.22
N LYS A 48 -6.68 1.20 4.51
CA LYS A 48 -6.46 2.40 5.32
C LYS A 48 -5.23 2.19 6.18
N VAL A 49 -4.18 2.96 5.93
CA VAL A 49 -2.87 2.79 6.54
C VAL A 49 -2.43 4.02 7.33
N LYS A 50 -1.52 3.81 8.27
CA LYS A 50 -0.93 4.89 9.09
C LYS A 50 0.19 5.62 8.37
N GLU A 51 0.86 4.95 7.43
CA GLU A 51 1.90 5.55 6.60
C GLU A 51 1.34 6.71 5.75
N CYS A 52 2.14 7.74 5.50
CA CYS A 52 1.78 8.80 4.57
C CYS A 52 1.92 8.34 3.11
N SER A 53 1.30 9.07 2.17
CA SER A 53 1.37 8.72 0.76
C SER A 53 2.79 8.62 0.20
N ASP A 54 3.71 9.48 0.62
CA ASP A 54 5.11 9.44 0.19
C ASP A 54 5.83 8.15 0.62
N ASP A 55 5.60 7.68 1.85
CA ASP A 55 6.17 6.43 2.34
C ASP A 55 5.65 5.24 1.55
N VAL A 56 4.34 5.22 1.28
CA VAL A 56 3.72 4.19 0.44
C VAL A 56 4.34 4.23 -0.96
N ARG A 57 4.40 5.40 -1.60
CA ARG A 57 5.01 5.56 -2.93
C ARG A 57 6.45 5.07 -2.95
N ARG A 58 7.29 5.47 -2.01
CA ARG A 58 8.69 5.01 -1.94
C ARG A 58 8.81 3.49 -1.78
N ARG A 59 7.93 2.89 -0.97
CA ARG A 59 7.91 1.42 -0.76
C ARG A 59 7.45 0.65 -1.99
N PHE A 60 6.64 1.24 -2.86
CA PHE A 60 6.18 0.61 -4.11
C PHE A 60 6.95 1.07 -5.37
N SER A 61 7.66 2.21 -5.34
CA SER A 61 8.22 2.90 -6.52
C SER A 61 9.76 2.96 -6.58
N LEU A 62 10.48 2.41 -5.60
CA LEU A 62 11.93 2.17 -5.69
C LEU A 62 12.18 0.67 -5.89
N ALA A 63 11.90 0.19 -7.09
CA ALA A 63 12.41 -1.05 -7.66
C ALA A 63 12.43 -0.91 -9.18
#